data_AF-A0A0Q5ZEV6-F1
#
_entry.id   AF-A0A0Q5ZEV6-F1
#
_cell.length_a   1.000
_cell.length_b   1.000
_cell.length_c   1.000
_cell.angle_alpha   90.00
_cell.angle_beta   90.00
_cell.angle_gamma   90.00
#
_symmetry.space_group_name_H-M   'P 1'
#
loop_
_entity.id
_entity.type
_entity.pdbx_description
1 polymer ?
#
loop_
_entity_poly.entity_id
_entity_poly.type
_entity_poly.pdbx_seq_one_letter_code
_entity_poly.pdbx_strand_id
1 'polypeptide(L)'
;MNKKLFKSLLSVAFCLLLGSFALILTSFRHPYHVGSVEINHNKKSKTFEITGRFFMDDLENALGKKYGKPFHFNDLKFKNQLNEALKNYSAEYFKLKSDGKFLKVNFVGYEEDHESVNIYLESESAERPKKVEAAVSFLYNYFDDQINIVHLIINGERISEKLSYPNRYTFGVF
;
A
#
# COMPACT_ATOMS: atom_id res chain seq x y z
N MET A 1 -52.24 9.56 36.74
CA MET A 1 -51.20 8.59 36.34
C MET A 1 -50.46 8.09 37.57
N ASN A 2 -50.36 6.77 37.79
CA ASN A 2 -49.75 6.18 39.00
C ASN A 2 -48.23 6.47 39.04
N LYS A 3 -47.71 6.95 40.18
CA LYS A 3 -46.28 7.26 40.36
C LYS A 3 -45.35 6.08 40.06
N LYS A 4 -45.82 4.84 40.25
CA LYS A 4 -45.08 3.62 39.86
C LYS A 4 -45.00 3.43 38.34
N LEU A 5 -46.09 3.69 37.61
CA LEU A 5 -46.10 3.63 36.15
C LEU A 5 -45.19 4.70 35.54
N PHE A 6 -45.20 5.93 36.08
CA PHE A 6 -44.36 7.01 35.57
C PHE A 6 -42.86 6.71 35.75
N LYS A 7 -42.45 6.15 36.89
CA LYS A 7 -41.04 5.74 37.12
C LYS A 7 -40.61 4.60 36.20
N SER A 8 -41.48 3.61 35.96
CA SER A 8 -41.20 2.50 35.02
C SER A 8 -41.04 2.99 33.58
N LEU A 9 -41.91 3.90 33.12
CA LEU A 9 -41.80 4.53 31.81
C LEU A 9 -40.50 5.35 31.67
N LEU A 10 -40.10 6.07 32.72
CA LEU A 10 -38.85 6.84 32.75
C LEU A 10 -37.61 5.93 32.70
N SER A 11 -37.63 4.79 33.41
CA SER A 11 -36.55 3.80 33.38
C SER A 11 -36.43 3.09 32.03
N VAL A 12 -37.56 2.74 31.38
CA VAL A 12 -37.57 2.15 30.03
C VAL A 12 -37.04 3.16 29.01
N ALA A 13 -37.47 4.42 29.08
CA ALA A 13 -36.97 5.48 28.21
C ALA A 13 -35.45 5.72 28.41
N PHE A 14 -34.96 5.67 29.65
CA PHE A 14 -33.54 5.81 29.95
C PHE A 14 -32.70 4.62 29.44
N CYS A 15 -33.19 3.39 29.56
CA CYS A 15 -32.54 2.21 28.97
C CYS A 15 -32.51 2.25 27.44
N LEU A 16 -33.59 2.75 26.80
CA LEU A 16 -33.62 2.94 25.34
C LEU A 16 -32.65 4.05 24.87
N LEU A 17 -32.45 5.09 25.68
CA LEU A 17 -31.50 6.18 25.40
C LEU A 17 -30.04 5.74 25.57
N LEU A 18 -29.76 4.88 26.55
CA LEU A 18 -28.42 4.29 26.75
C LEU A 18 -28.07 3.25 25.68
N GLY A 19 -29.05 2.45 25.24
CA GLY A 19 -28.85 1.46 24.18
C GLY A 19 -28.57 2.09 22.81
N SER A 20 -29.19 3.24 22.51
CA SER A 20 -28.93 3.98 21.27
C SER A 20 -27.61 4.74 21.27
N PHE A 21 -27.10 5.18 22.43
CA PHE A 21 -25.77 5.80 22.54
C PHE A 21 -24.63 4.79 22.34
N ALA A 22 -24.81 3.54 22.78
CA ALA A 22 -23.83 2.46 22.59
C ALA A 22 -23.64 2.05 21.10
N LEU A 23 -24.65 2.29 20.25
CA LEU A 23 -24.60 1.99 18.81
C LEU A 23 -23.85 3.04 17.98
N ILE A 24 -23.53 4.21 18.53
CA ILE A 24 -22.85 5.30 17.79
C ILE A 24 -21.31 5.16 17.85
N LEU A 25 -20.78 4.28 18.70
CA LEU A 25 -19.32 4.09 18.85
C LEU A 25 -18.72 3.09 17.87
N THR A 26 -19.52 2.42 17.05
CA THR A 26 -19.03 1.40 16.12
C THR A 26 -18.93 1.93 14.69
N SER A 27 -17.86 2.70 14.43
CA SER A 27 -17.07 2.66 13.18
C SER A 27 -16.33 3.98 12.97
N PHE A 28 -15.30 4.25 13.77
CA PHE A 28 -14.20 5.06 13.25
C PHE A 28 -13.47 4.18 12.23
N ARG A 29 -13.98 4.15 10.99
CA ARG A 29 -13.23 3.59 9.88
C ARG A 29 -12.00 4.48 9.75
N HIS A 30 -10.83 3.91 10.05
CA HIS A 30 -9.56 4.63 9.99
C HIS A 30 -9.38 5.25 8.58
N PRO A 31 -8.71 6.40 8.48
CA PRO A 31 -8.39 6.99 7.18
C PRO A 31 -7.63 5.97 6.32
N TYR A 32 -7.88 5.99 5.01
CA TYR A 32 -7.34 5.10 3.97
C TYR A 32 -5.90 4.61 4.23
N HIS A 33 -5.61 3.35 3.89
CA HIS A 33 -4.25 2.83 3.83
C HIS A 33 -3.49 3.50 2.68
N VAL A 34 -2.27 4.01 2.94
CA VAL A 34 -1.50 4.78 1.95
C VAL A 34 -0.08 4.25 1.84
N GLY A 35 0.37 4.02 0.60
CA GLY A 35 1.75 3.76 0.24
C GLY A 35 2.28 4.81 -0.73
N SER A 36 3.60 4.95 -0.81
CA SER A 36 4.28 5.79 -1.80
C SER A 36 5.19 4.93 -2.67
N VAL A 37 5.19 5.18 -3.98
CA VAL A 37 6.09 4.50 -4.93
C VAL A 37 6.75 5.55 -5.80
N GLU A 38 8.07 5.68 -5.66
CA GLU A 38 8.88 6.54 -6.51
C GLU A 38 9.61 5.69 -7.55
N ILE A 39 9.54 6.10 -8.81
CA ILE A 39 10.12 5.43 -9.98
C ILE A 39 11.02 6.45 -10.66
N ASN A 40 12.32 6.37 -10.39
CA ASN A 40 13.31 7.32 -10.85
C ASN A 40 14.16 6.70 -11.97
N HIS A 41 14.31 7.39 -13.11
CA HIS A 41 15.23 6.95 -14.15
C HIS A 41 16.63 7.56 -13.93
N ASN A 42 17.61 6.69 -13.73
CA ASN A 42 18.99 7.07 -13.56
C ASN A 42 19.69 7.16 -14.93
N LYS A 43 20.04 8.38 -15.35
CA LYS A 43 20.72 8.65 -16.64
C LYS A 43 22.06 7.92 -16.79
N LYS A 44 22.77 7.67 -15.70
CA LYS A 44 24.12 7.10 -15.72
C LYS A 44 24.08 5.58 -15.85
N SER A 45 23.30 4.90 -15.01
CA SER A 45 23.11 3.44 -15.08
C SER A 45 22.14 3.03 -16.20
N LYS A 46 21.34 3.98 -16.70
CA LYS A 46 20.23 3.76 -17.64
C LYS A 46 19.19 2.80 -17.07
N THR A 47 19.04 2.69 -15.76
CA THR A 47 18.05 1.83 -15.09
C THR A 47 16.98 2.69 -14.43
N PHE A 48 15.81 2.11 -14.22
CA PHE A 48 14.84 2.65 -13.28
C PHE A 48 15.14 2.11 -11.88
N GLU A 49 15.31 3.02 -10.93
CA GLU A 49 15.40 2.77 -9.50
C GLU A 49 14.01 3.01 -8.90
N ILE A 50 13.46 2.00 -8.22
CA ILE A 50 12.10 2.06 -7.66
C ILE A 50 12.17 1.87 -6.16
N THR A 51 11.55 2.80 -5.43
CA THR A 51 11.40 2.74 -3.98
C THR A 51 9.92 2.74 -3.63
N GLY A 52 9.44 1.65 -3.04
CA GLY A 52 8.11 1.56 -2.46
C GLY A 52 8.19 1.70 -0.94
N ARG A 53 7.49 2.67 -0.36
CA ARG A 53 7.40 2.86 1.09
C ARG A 53 5.99 2.57 1.57
N PHE A 54 5.88 1.63 2.51
CA PHE A 54 4.61 1.15 3.06
C PHE A 54 4.69 1.03 4.57
N PHE A 55 3.54 1.09 5.25
CA PHE A 55 3.47 0.74 6.66
C PHE A 55 3.80 -0.74 6.86
N MET A 56 4.52 -1.01 7.93
CA MET A 56 5.08 -2.33 8.23
C MET A 56 3.99 -3.37 8.49
N ASP A 57 3.03 -3.05 9.35
CA ASP A 57 1.89 -3.88 9.70
C ASP A 57 0.99 -4.17 8.48
N ASP A 58 0.78 -3.18 7.62
CA ASP A 58 0.05 -3.35 6.35
C ASP A 58 0.73 -4.38 5.44
N LEU A 59 2.05 -4.34 5.31
CA LEU A 59 2.81 -5.33 4.56
C LEU A 59 2.74 -6.72 5.22
N GLU A 60 2.90 -6.83 6.54
CA GLU A 60 2.77 -8.11 7.25
C GLU A 60 1.41 -8.75 6.99
N ASN A 61 0.34 -7.97 7.10
CA ASN A 61 -1.02 -8.40 6.83
C ASN A 61 -1.21 -8.84 5.38
N ALA A 62 -0.74 -8.04 4.42
CA ALA A 62 -0.87 -8.34 3.00
C ALA A 62 -0.06 -9.58 2.58
N LEU A 63 1.16 -9.73 3.07
CA LEU A 63 2.00 -10.91 2.84
C LEU A 63 1.40 -12.15 3.54
N GLY A 64 0.93 -12.00 4.77
CA GLY A 64 0.29 -13.06 5.53
C GLY A 64 -0.95 -13.60 4.83
N LYS A 65 -1.81 -12.70 4.33
CA LYS A 65 -2.97 -13.07 3.50
C LYS A 65 -2.56 -13.78 2.22
N LYS A 66 -1.53 -13.30 1.53
CA LYS A 66 -1.09 -13.83 0.23
C LYS A 66 -0.48 -15.22 0.33
N TYR A 67 0.34 -15.47 1.35
CA TYR A 67 1.14 -16.69 1.46
C TYR A 67 0.67 -17.65 2.54
N GLY A 68 -0.36 -17.30 3.32
CA GLY A 68 -0.97 -18.19 4.32
C GLY A 68 -0.09 -18.51 5.52
N LYS A 69 0.88 -17.66 5.83
CA LYS A 69 1.81 -17.80 6.97
C LYS A 69 2.21 -16.42 7.53
N PRO A 70 2.58 -16.30 8.81
CA PRO A 70 2.93 -15.01 9.39
C PRO A 70 4.27 -14.49 8.84
N PHE A 71 4.40 -13.17 8.87
CA PHE A 71 5.63 -12.43 8.57
C PHE A 71 5.78 -11.37 9.65
N HIS A 72 7.00 -11.21 10.15
CA HIS A 72 7.32 -10.18 11.13
C HIS A 72 8.60 -9.46 10.73
N PHE A 73 8.49 -8.17 10.42
CA PHE A 73 9.65 -7.29 10.30
C PHE A 73 10.25 -7.03 11.67
N ASN A 74 11.48 -6.53 11.71
CA ASN A 74 12.28 -6.37 12.94
C ASN A 74 12.58 -7.69 13.70
N ASP A 75 12.23 -8.86 13.14
CA ASP A 75 12.63 -10.17 13.65
C ASP A 75 13.54 -10.88 12.63
N LEU A 76 14.81 -11.05 13.01
CA LEU A 76 15.84 -11.69 12.19
C LEU A 76 15.48 -13.11 11.75
N LYS A 77 14.61 -13.83 12.49
CA LYS A 77 14.14 -15.17 12.11
C LYS A 77 13.34 -15.16 10.82
N PHE A 78 12.66 -14.06 10.51
CA PHE A 78 11.84 -13.91 9.32
C PHE A 78 12.60 -13.33 8.14
N LYS A 79 13.84 -12.83 8.31
CA LYS A 79 14.60 -12.12 7.27
C LYS A 79 14.68 -12.86 5.93
N ASN A 80 14.99 -14.15 5.94
CA ASN A 80 15.07 -14.94 4.70
C ASN A 80 13.69 -15.11 4.04
N GLN A 81 12.67 -15.35 4.86
CA GLN A 81 11.28 -15.49 4.40
C GLN A 81 10.75 -14.17 3.82
N LEU A 82 11.05 -13.04 4.46
CA LEU A 82 10.69 -11.71 4.01
C LEU A 82 11.35 -11.37 2.68
N ASN A 83 12.65 -11.63 2.53
CA ASN A 83 13.35 -11.42 1.25
C ASN A 83 12.70 -12.19 0.10
N GLU A 84 12.40 -13.48 0.29
CA GLU A 84 11.75 -14.28 -0.73
C GLU A 84 10.33 -13.78 -1.04
N ALA A 85 9.55 -13.50 0.00
CA ALA A 85 8.16 -13.06 -0.15
C ALA A 85 8.06 -11.69 -0.81
N LEU A 86 8.88 -10.71 -0.39
CA LEU A 86 8.90 -9.38 -0.99
C LEU A 86 9.38 -9.41 -2.44
N LYS A 87 10.36 -10.26 -2.77
CA LYS A 87 10.77 -10.49 -4.15
C LYS A 87 9.61 -10.96 -5.03
N ASN A 88 8.91 -12.01 -4.59
CA ASN A 88 7.79 -12.59 -5.35
C ASN A 88 6.58 -11.64 -5.39
N TYR A 89 6.31 -10.95 -4.28
CA TYR A 89 5.23 -9.99 -4.15
C TYR A 89 5.45 -8.80 -5.08
N SER A 90 6.65 -8.21 -5.08
CA SER A 90 7.00 -7.09 -5.96
C SER A 90 6.91 -7.48 -7.43
N ALA A 91 7.34 -8.70 -7.78
CA ALA A 91 7.22 -9.20 -9.15
C ALA A 91 5.76 -9.35 -9.60
N GLU A 92 4.80 -9.57 -8.70
CA GLU A 92 3.37 -9.69 -9.02
C GLU A 92 2.68 -8.32 -9.06
N TYR A 93 2.89 -7.48 -8.05
CA TYR A 93 2.14 -6.25 -7.82
C TYR A 93 2.74 -4.99 -8.45
N PHE A 94 3.95 -5.10 -9.03
CA PHE A 94 4.62 -4.03 -9.78
C PHE A 94 4.96 -4.48 -11.21
N LYS A 95 4.63 -3.66 -12.20
CA LYS A 95 5.07 -3.82 -13.59
C LYS A 95 5.50 -2.48 -14.16
N LEU A 96 6.51 -2.51 -15.02
CA LEU A 96 7.04 -1.32 -15.68
C LEU A 96 7.18 -1.57 -17.19
N LYS A 97 6.81 -0.57 -17.98
CA LYS A 97 7.13 -0.50 -19.40
C LYS A 97 7.84 0.80 -19.71
N SER A 98 8.75 0.71 -20.68
CA SER A 98 9.35 1.86 -21.34
C SER A 98 9.13 1.70 -22.84
N ASP A 99 8.59 2.73 -23.47
CA ASP A 99 8.34 2.82 -24.91
C ASP A 99 7.59 1.59 -25.46
N GLY A 100 6.58 1.14 -24.71
CA GLY A 100 5.73 0.00 -25.06
C GLY A 100 6.31 -1.39 -24.75
N LYS A 101 7.59 -1.49 -24.36
CA LYS A 101 8.24 -2.75 -23.98
C LYS A 101 8.20 -2.95 -22.47
N PHE A 102 7.78 -4.14 -22.03
CA PHE A 102 7.90 -4.53 -20.62
C PHE A 102 9.37 -4.66 -20.23
N LEU A 103 9.72 -4.06 -19.09
CA LEU A 103 11.04 -4.19 -18.50
C LEU A 103 11.04 -5.28 -17.43
N LYS A 104 12.10 -6.07 -17.39
CA LYS A 104 12.38 -6.92 -16.24
C LYS A 104 12.74 -6.03 -15.05
N VAL A 105 12.03 -6.18 -13.93
CA VAL A 105 12.27 -5.46 -12.68
C VAL A 105 12.64 -6.49 -11.61
N ASN A 106 13.78 -6.27 -10.96
CA ASN A 106 14.33 -7.17 -9.95
C ASN A 106 14.20 -6.54 -8.57
N PHE A 107 13.88 -7.38 -7.58
CA PHE A 107 13.99 -7.00 -6.18
C PHE A 107 15.46 -6.91 -5.78
N VAL A 108 15.83 -5.79 -5.17
CA VAL A 108 17.19 -5.51 -4.69
C VAL A 108 17.30 -5.81 -3.20
N GLY A 109 16.30 -5.37 -2.42
CA GLY A 109 16.28 -5.54 -0.98
C GLY A 109 15.16 -4.72 -0.33
N TYR A 110 15.17 -4.70 0.99
CA TYR A 110 14.27 -3.88 1.78
C TYR A 110 15.02 -3.29 2.99
N GLU A 111 14.48 -2.21 3.53
CA GLU A 111 14.96 -1.55 4.74
C GLU A 111 13.79 -1.23 5.67
N GLU A 112 13.97 -1.49 6.95
CA GLU A 112 13.01 -1.19 8.01
C GLU A 112 13.33 0.21 8.54
N ASP A 113 12.38 1.15 8.44
CA ASP A 113 12.50 2.53 8.87
C ASP A 113 11.31 2.90 9.77
N HIS A 114 11.54 2.83 11.09
CA HIS A 114 10.53 3.02 12.12
C HIS A 114 9.29 2.12 11.89
N GLU A 115 8.14 2.72 11.59
CA GLU A 115 6.86 2.02 11.34
C GLU A 115 6.66 1.69 9.85
N SER A 116 7.67 1.94 9.01
CA SER A 116 7.60 1.74 7.57
C SER A 116 8.68 0.79 7.06
N VAL A 117 8.43 0.23 5.88
CA VAL A 117 9.38 -0.59 5.14
C VAL A 117 9.56 0.04 3.76
N ASN A 118 10.82 0.29 3.40
CA ASN A 118 11.23 0.65 2.05
C ASN A 118 11.57 -0.63 1.29
N ILE A 119 10.94 -0.86 0.14
CA ILE A 119 11.22 -1.94 -0.80
C ILE A 119 11.95 -1.34 -1.99
N TYR A 120 13.12 -1.88 -2.31
CA TYR A 120 13.98 -1.42 -3.39
C TYR A 120 13.92 -2.37 -4.58
N LEU A 121 13.58 -1.86 -5.75
CA LEU A 121 13.60 -2.59 -7.02
C LEU A 121 14.45 -1.85 -8.05
N GLU A 122 14.99 -2.59 -9.01
CA GLU A 122 15.73 -2.03 -10.14
C GLU A 122 15.34 -2.71 -11.44
N SER A 123 15.12 -1.93 -12.49
CA SER A 123 14.85 -2.46 -13.83
C SER A 123 16.12 -2.90 -14.57
N GLU A 124 15.96 -3.70 -15.61
CA GLU A 124 16.94 -3.76 -16.68
C GLU A 124 17.13 -2.39 -17.35
N SER A 125 18.17 -2.25 -18.18
CA SER A 125 18.51 -0.99 -18.82
C SER A 125 17.42 -0.52 -19.82
N ALA A 126 17.11 0.78 -19.75
CA ALA A 126 16.29 1.54 -20.69
C ALA A 126 16.99 2.88 -20.97
N GLU A 127 17.52 3.09 -22.18
CA GLU A 127 18.49 4.18 -22.40
C GLU A 127 17.91 5.59 -22.31
N ARG A 128 16.78 5.84 -22.99
CA ARG A 128 16.19 7.17 -23.16
C ARG A 128 14.66 7.04 -23.21
N PRO A 129 14.02 6.69 -22.08
CA PRO A 129 12.59 6.48 -22.04
C PRO A 129 11.84 7.75 -22.43
N LYS A 130 10.97 7.67 -23.44
CA LYS A 130 10.07 8.77 -23.84
C LYS A 130 8.67 8.58 -23.32
N LYS A 131 8.23 7.32 -23.24
CA LYS A 131 6.97 6.93 -22.63
C LYS A 131 7.26 5.91 -21.54
N VAL A 132 6.71 6.15 -20.36
CA VAL A 132 6.79 5.24 -19.21
C VAL A 132 5.38 4.88 -18.79
N GLU A 133 5.14 3.60 -18.56
CA GLU A 133 3.87 3.09 -18.02
C GLU A 133 4.20 2.22 -16.81
N ALA A 134 3.53 2.44 -15.68
CA ALA A 134 3.67 1.61 -14.50
C ALA A 134 2.32 1.05 -14.08
N ALA A 135 2.31 -0.21 -13.65
CA ALA A 135 1.21 -0.82 -12.93
C ALA A 135 1.65 -1.02 -11.48
N VAL A 136 0.97 -0.37 -10.54
CA VAL A 136 1.30 -0.37 -9.10
C VAL A 136 0.07 -0.78 -8.31
N SER A 137 0.14 -1.95 -7.68
CA SER A 137 -0.98 -2.54 -6.95
C SER A 137 -0.56 -3.16 -5.62
N PHE A 138 0.55 -2.69 -5.04
CA PHE A 138 0.96 -3.09 -3.70
C PHE A 138 -0.20 -2.92 -2.72
N LEU A 139 -0.36 -3.91 -1.82
CA LEU A 139 -1.37 -4.00 -0.77
C LEU A 139 -2.83 -4.20 -1.22
N TYR A 140 -3.12 -4.16 -2.53
CA TYR A 140 -4.49 -4.32 -3.07
C TYR A 140 -5.10 -5.71 -2.85
N ASN A 141 -4.29 -6.71 -2.47
CA ASN A 141 -4.78 -8.05 -2.14
C ASN A 141 -5.38 -8.16 -0.73
N TYR A 142 -5.26 -7.10 0.07
CA TYR A 142 -5.72 -7.09 1.46
C TYR A 142 -6.62 -5.89 1.76
N PHE A 143 -6.31 -4.72 1.21
CA PHE A 143 -7.06 -3.49 1.45
C PHE A 143 -7.77 -3.00 0.18
N ASP A 144 -9.10 -2.88 0.24
CA ASP A 144 -9.94 -2.35 -0.86
C ASP A 144 -10.03 -0.82 -0.86
N ASP A 145 -9.48 -0.18 0.18
CA ASP A 145 -9.38 1.26 0.35
C ASP A 145 -7.93 1.77 0.18
N GLN A 146 -7.00 0.91 -0.25
CA GLN A 146 -5.60 1.28 -0.46
C GLN A 146 -5.45 2.38 -1.51
N ILE A 147 -4.56 3.32 -1.20
CA ILE A 147 -4.07 4.36 -2.09
C ILE A 147 -2.55 4.19 -2.28
N ASN A 148 -2.10 4.14 -3.52
CA ASN A 148 -0.68 4.23 -3.87
C ASN A 148 -0.43 5.59 -4.53
N ILE A 149 0.39 6.43 -3.92
CA ILE A 149 0.85 7.68 -4.51
C ILE A 149 2.10 7.34 -5.33
N VAL A 150 2.02 7.50 -6.65
CA VAL A 150 3.09 7.10 -7.57
C VAL A 150 3.74 8.32 -8.18
N HIS A 151 5.08 8.34 -8.18
CA HIS A 151 5.89 9.39 -8.77
C HIS A 151 6.77 8.82 -9.87
N LEU A 152 6.56 9.26 -11.11
CA LEU A 152 7.46 9.02 -12.23
C LEU A 152 8.43 10.19 -12.35
N ILE A 153 9.72 9.94 -12.23
CA ILE A 153 10.77 10.97 -12.27
C ILE A 153 11.75 10.63 -13.39
N ILE A 154 11.66 11.35 -14.50
CA ILE A 154 12.49 11.14 -15.70
C ILE A 154 13.16 12.45 -16.05
N ASN A 155 14.49 12.45 -16.17
CA ASN A 155 15.26 13.63 -16.55
C ASN A 155 15.07 14.89 -15.66
N GLY A 156 14.54 14.74 -14.45
CA GLY A 156 14.20 15.84 -13.55
C GLY A 156 12.74 16.31 -13.64
N GLU A 157 11.97 15.81 -14.61
CA GLU A 157 10.53 16.01 -14.69
C GLU A 157 9.81 14.98 -13.84
N ARG A 158 8.82 15.45 -13.05
CA ARG A 158 8.05 14.61 -12.12
C ARG A 158 6.58 14.63 -12.49
N ILE A 159 6.03 13.45 -12.74
CA ILE A 159 4.58 13.21 -12.83
C ILE A 159 4.15 12.47 -11.58
N SER A 160 3.09 12.93 -10.92
CA SER A 160 2.58 12.34 -9.68
C SER A 160 1.11 11.96 -9.85
N GLU A 161 0.77 10.73 -9.53
CA GLU A 161 -0.60 10.22 -9.64
C GLU A 161 -1.03 9.49 -8.37
N LYS A 162 -2.29 9.69 -7.99
CA LYS A 162 -2.92 8.96 -6.88
C LYS A 162 -3.70 7.78 -7.44
N LEU A 163 -3.24 6.56 -7.18
CA LEU A 163 -3.89 5.32 -7.61
C LEU A 163 -4.69 4.73 -6.44
N SER A 164 -6.00 4.90 -6.48
CA SER A 164 -6.93 4.30 -5.51
C SER A 164 -7.46 2.98 -6.04
N TYR A 165 -7.52 1.95 -5.19
CA TYR A 165 -8.09 0.65 -5.56
C TYR A 165 -9.46 0.81 -6.25
N PRO A 166 -9.72 0.09 -7.38
CA PRO A 166 -8.85 -0.87 -8.05
C PRO A 166 -7.97 -0.26 -9.16
N ASN A 167 -7.97 1.07 -9.35
CA ASN A 167 -7.12 1.71 -10.36
C ASN A 167 -5.64 1.58 -9.98
N ARG A 168 -4.81 1.11 -10.91
CA ARG A 168 -3.41 0.77 -10.67
C ARG A 168 -2.46 1.19 -11.78
N TYR A 169 -2.93 1.88 -12.81
CA TYR A 169 -2.11 2.24 -13.97
C TYR A 169 -1.81 3.72 -13.97
N THR A 170 -0.55 4.07 -14.18
CA THR A 170 -0.10 5.44 -14.45
C THR A 170 0.83 5.45 -15.67
N PHE A 171 0.89 6.57 -16.37
CA PHE A 171 1.81 6.75 -17.47
C PHE A 171 2.30 8.19 -17.57
N GLY A 172 3.46 8.37 -18.20
CA GLY A 172 4.07 9.66 -18.48
C GLY A 172 4.72 9.69 -19.86
N VAL A 173 4.72 10.87 -20.49
CA VAL A 173 5.46 11.15 -21.72
C VAL A 173 6.45 12.27 -21.42
N PHE A 174 7.71 12.07 -21.80
CA PHE A 174 8.89 12.87 -21.47
C PHE A 174 9.78 13.09 -22.70
#